data_AF-A0A3G6MNE9-F1
#
_entry.id   AF-A0A3G6MNE9-F1
#
_cell.length_a   1.000
_cell.length_b   1.000
_cell.length_c   1.000
_cell.angle_alpha   90.00
_cell.angle_beta   90.00
_cell.angle_gamma   90.00
#
_symmetry.space_group_name_H-M   'P 1'
#
loop_
_entity.id
_entity.type
_entity.pdbx_description
1 polymer ?
#
loop_
_entity_poly.entity_id
_entity_poly.type
_entity_poly.pdbx_seq_one_letter_code
_entity_poly.pdbx_strand_id
1 'polypeptide(L)'
;MSNILAGLFEHHSDYKKLETDLESSGFGSSDYIVYLDDTHHYSQYMTSVSVKDKDQADNAKSIFNQNSVVKTYLFENVSIEQADYNNIKRLIDARNRAEIHNSPNVKIKTSNSGMDSEVKF
;
A
#
# COMPACT_ATOMS: atom_id res chain seq x y z
N MET A 1 13.44 -16.23 1.99
CA MET A 1 13.06 -15.15 1.06
C MET A 1 12.54 -14.02 1.94
N SER A 2 13.05 -12.81 1.79
CA SER A 2 12.62 -11.67 2.61
C SER A 2 11.49 -10.93 1.91
N ASN A 3 10.49 -10.53 2.68
CA ASN A 3 9.38 -9.74 2.21
C ASN A 3 9.37 -8.41 2.95
N ILE A 4 8.87 -7.36 2.32
CA ILE A 4 8.75 -6.04 2.91
C ILE A 4 7.27 -5.68 2.98
N LEU A 5 6.80 -5.36 4.17
CA LEU A 5 5.50 -4.77 4.39
C LEU A 5 5.68 -3.26 4.57
N ALA A 6 5.21 -2.48 3.60
CA ALA A 6 5.17 -1.04 3.70
C ALA A 6 3.78 -0.57 4.14
N GLY A 7 3.70 0.33 5.12
CA GLY A 7 2.48 0.97 5.59
C GLY A 7 2.58 2.48 5.41
N LEU A 8 1.52 3.09 4.86
CA LEU A 8 1.33 4.53 4.80
C LEU A 8 0.35 4.94 5.89
N PHE A 9 0.76 5.87 6.77
CA PHE A 9 0.01 6.26 7.96
C PHE A 9 -0.57 7.68 7.83
N GLU A 10 -1.64 7.94 8.59
CA GLU A 10 -2.28 9.25 8.64
C GLU A 10 -1.47 10.26 9.47
N HIS A 11 -1.79 11.53 9.26
CA HIS A 11 -1.15 12.69 9.90
C HIS A 11 -1.13 12.65 11.43
N HIS A 12 -2.10 11.96 12.03
CA HIS A 12 -2.32 11.93 13.47
C HIS A 12 -1.77 10.67 14.16
N SER A 13 -1.07 9.82 13.42
CA SER A 13 -0.51 8.60 13.99
C SER A 13 0.82 8.88 14.69
N ASP A 14 0.94 8.43 15.94
CA ASP A 14 2.19 8.51 16.69
C ASP A 14 3.18 7.46 16.18
N TYR A 15 4.13 7.87 15.33
CA TYR A 15 5.19 6.98 14.85
C TYR A 15 5.98 6.35 16.00
N LYS A 16 6.15 7.06 17.14
CA LYS A 16 6.78 6.51 18.36
C LYS A 16 6.01 5.33 18.94
N LYS A 17 4.69 5.38 18.87
CA LYS A 17 3.83 4.29 19.34
C LYS A 17 4.00 3.07 18.42
N LEU A 18 4.02 3.31 17.11
CA LEU A 18 4.30 2.28 16.11
C LEU A 18 5.65 1.61 16.36
N GLU A 19 6.72 2.39 16.61
CA GLU A 19 8.04 1.85 16.93
C GLU A 19 8.00 0.98 18.18
N THR A 20 7.32 1.44 19.24
CA THR A 20 7.18 0.68 20.49
C THR A 20 6.42 -0.64 20.28
N ASP A 21 5.34 -0.63 19.49
CA ASP A 21 4.58 -1.84 19.17
C ASP A 21 5.41 -2.81 18.30
N LEU A 22 6.18 -2.30 17.33
CA LEU A 22 7.07 -3.10 16.49
C LEU A 22 8.19 -3.75 17.34
N GLU A 23 8.86 -2.97 18.19
CA GLU A 23 9.89 -3.49 19.09
C GLU A 23 9.32 -4.49 20.11
N SER A 24 8.14 -4.22 20.68
CA SER A 24 7.45 -5.15 21.59
C SER A 24 7.02 -6.44 20.88
N SER A 25 6.79 -6.39 19.57
CA SER A 25 6.49 -7.54 18.75
C SER A 25 7.74 -8.32 18.32
N GLY A 26 8.94 -7.83 18.63
CA GLY A 26 10.21 -8.48 18.31
C GLY A 26 10.83 -8.06 16.98
N PHE A 27 10.35 -6.97 16.36
CA PHE A 27 11.04 -6.36 15.22
C PHE A 27 12.16 -5.44 15.74
N GLY A 28 13.40 -5.70 15.34
CA GLY A 28 14.51 -4.83 15.68
C GLY A 28 14.47 -3.53 14.88
N SER A 29 15.14 -2.48 15.38
CA SER A 29 15.33 -1.21 14.68
C SER A 29 16.04 -1.32 13.32
N SER A 30 16.71 -2.45 13.06
CA SER A 30 17.29 -2.77 11.74
C SER A 30 16.32 -3.46 10.78
N ASP A 31 15.20 -3.97 11.29
CA ASP A 31 14.18 -4.67 10.51
C ASP A 31 13.06 -3.73 10.03
N TYR A 32 13.03 -2.47 10.48
CA TYR A 32 12.08 -1.48 9.99
C TYR A 32 12.74 -0.14 9.67
N ILE A 33 12.12 0.62 8.77
CA ILE A 33 12.55 1.97 8.40
C ILE A 33 11.31 2.86 8.38
N VAL A 34 11.36 3.95 9.15
CA VAL A 34 10.33 5.00 9.15
C VAL A 34 10.82 6.15 8.29
N TYR A 35 10.03 6.53 7.30
CA TYR A 35 10.25 7.68 6.43
C TYR A 35 9.29 8.79 6.83
N LEU A 36 9.87 9.87 7.34
CA LEU A 36 9.17 11.09 7.71
C LEU A 36 9.31 12.07 6.55
N ASP A 37 8.20 12.57 6.02
CA ASP A 37 8.21 13.65 5.03
C ASP A 37 8.00 14.99 5.75
N ASP A 38 9.07 15.78 5.84
CA ASP A 38 9.05 17.12 6.47
C ASP A 38 8.58 18.22 5.49
N THR A 39 8.42 17.87 4.20
CA THR A 39 8.39 18.87 3.12
C THR A 39 7.02 19.43 2.80
N HIS A 40 5.95 18.86 3.35
CA HIS A 40 4.60 19.34 3.13
C HIS A 40 3.85 19.42 4.46
N HIS A 41 3.05 20.47 4.64
CA HIS A 41 2.16 20.76 5.78
C HIS A 41 1.15 19.64 6.14
N TYR A 42 1.29 18.46 5.55
CA TYR A 42 0.51 17.24 5.75
C TYR A 42 1.47 16.12 6.17
N SER A 43 1.75 16.01 7.47
CA SER A 43 2.75 15.08 8.05
C SER A 43 2.32 13.61 8.00
N GLN A 44 2.13 13.06 6.79
CA GLN A 44 2.00 11.62 6.59
C GLN A 44 3.39 11.00 6.64
N TYR A 45 3.49 9.84 7.28
CA TYR A 45 4.74 9.07 7.31
C TYR A 45 4.51 7.68 6.75
N MET A 46 5.59 7.10 6.26
CA MET A 46 5.59 5.75 5.72
C MET A 46 6.53 4.88 6.55
N THR A 47 6.18 3.63 6.76
CA THR A 47 7.05 2.67 7.45
C THR A 47 7.17 1.42 6.61
N SER A 48 8.40 0.96 6.39
CA SER A 48 8.67 -0.35 5.77
C SER A 48 9.23 -1.28 6.83
N VAL A 49 8.68 -2.48 6.96
CA VAL A 49 9.20 -3.53 7.85
C VAL A 49 9.52 -4.78 7.06
N SER A 50 10.66 -5.39 7.35
CA SER A 50 11.12 -6.66 6.81
C SER A 50 10.50 -7.80 7.60
N VAL A 51 9.78 -8.66 6.89
CA VAL A 51 9.11 -9.83 7.45
C VAL A 51 9.62 -11.08 6.75
N LYS A 52 10.03 -12.07 7.55
CA LYS A 52 10.57 -13.35 7.05
C LYS A 52 9.47 -14.40 6.88
N ASP A 53 8.49 -14.37 7.78
CA ASP A 53 7.42 -15.36 7.88
C ASP A 53 6.05 -14.71 7.71
N LYS A 54 5.06 -15.54 7.34
CA LYS A 54 3.67 -15.08 7.18
C LYS A 54 3.08 -14.60 8.50
N ASP A 55 3.44 -15.24 9.61
CA ASP A 55 3.05 -14.83 10.97
C ASP A 55 3.60 -13.44 11.34
N GLN A 56 4.85 -13.15 10.98
CA GLN A 56 5.41 -11.81 11.16
C GLN A 56 4.69 -10.77 10.29
N ALA A 57 4.36 -11.12 9.06
CA ALA A 57 3.61 -10.24 8.17
C ALA A 57 2.20 -9.93 8.73
N ASP A 58 1.51 -10.93 9.27
CA ASP A 58 0.19 -10.76 9.87
C ASP A 58 0.25 -9.90 11.14
N ASN A 59 1.25 -10.15 11.99
CA ASN A 59 1.46 -9.39 13.22
C ASN A 59 1.80 -7.91 12.92
N ALA A 60 2.76 -7.66 12.02
CA ALA A 60 3.09 -6.31 11.57
C ALA A 60 1.87 -5.60 10.96
N LYS A 61 1.07 -6.31 10.18
CA LYS A 61 -0.18 -5.77 9.63
C LYS A 61 -1.19 -5.44 10.74
N SER A 62 -1.32 -6.25 11.77
CA SER A 62 -2.18 -5.97 12.93
C SER A 62 -1.75 -4.70 13.65
N ILE A 63 -0.45 -4.55 13.93
CA ILE A 63 0.15 -3.34 14.52
C ILE A 63 -0.14 -2.11 13.67
N PHE A 64 0.00 -2.22 12.34
CA PHE A 64 -0.27 -1.13 11.42
C PHE A 64 -1.76 -0.72 11.48
N ASN A 65 -2.67 -1.69 11.54
CA ASN A 65 -4.11 -1.42 11.69
C ASN A 65 -4.44 -0.73 13.03
N GLN A 66 -3.75 -1.08 14.11
CA GLN A 66 -3.93 -0.42 15.41
C GLN A 66 -3.40 1.02 15.47
N ASN A 67 -2.51 1.38 14.55
CA ASN A 67 -1.87 2.68 14.47
C ASN A 67 -2.44 3.54 13.31
N SER A 68 -3.69 3.31 12.90
CA SER A 68 -4.40 4.08 11.86
C SER A 68 -3.67 4.13 10.51
N VAL A 69 -3.25 2.96 10.02
CA VAL A 69 -2.68 2.83 8.68
C VAL A 69 -3.74 3.12 7.61
N VAL A 70 -3.41 3.95 6.63
CA VAL A 70 -4.27 4.25 5.47
C VAL A 70 -4.22 3.11 4.46
N LYS A 71 -3.00 2.67 4.14
CA LYS A 71 -2.75 1.62 3.15
C LYS A 71 -1.52 0.80 3.50
N THR A 72 -1.62 -0.50 3.28
CA THR A 72 -0.51 -1.44 3.43
C THR A 72 -0.18 -2.08 2.08
N TYR A 73 1.10 -2.21 1.78
CA TYR A 73 1.64 -2.84 0.58
C TYR A 73 2.61 -3.94 0.99
N LEU A 74 2.33 -5.17 0.55
CA LEU A 74 3.25 -6.29 0.71
C LEU A 74 4.07 -6.46 -0.57
N PHE A 75 5.38 -6.41 -0.43
CA PHE A 75 6.35 -6.62 -1.49
C PHE A 75 7.12 -7.91 -1.22
N GLU A 76 6.96 -8.88 -2.11
CA GLU A 76 7.66 -10.17 -2.02
C GLU A 76 9.01 -10.06 -2.75
N ASN A 77 10.04 -10.75 -2.25
CA ASN A 77 11.39 -10.75 -2.81
C ASN A 77 12.09 -9.38 -2.78
N VAL A 78 11.78 -8.53 -1.80
CA VAL A 78 12.47 -7.26 -1.58
C VAL A 78 13.22 -7.35 -0.25
N SER A 79 14.49 -6.98 -0.24
CA SER A 79 15.30 -6.87 0.98
C SER A 79 15.18 -5.48 1.60
N ILE A 80 15.32 -5.37 2.93
CA ILE A 80 15.31 -4.08 3.65
C ILE A 80 16.37 -3.12 3.09
N GLU A 81 17.52 -3.63 2.64
CA GLU A 81 18.61 -2.86 2.02
C GLU A 81 18.20 -2.21 0.69
N GLN A 82 17.24 -2.81 -0.02
CA GLN A 82 16.68 -2.28 -1.27
C GLN A 82 15.42 -1.45 -1.02
N ALA A 83 14.89 -1.47 0.20
CA ALA A 83 13.76 -0.65 0.64
C ALA A 83 14.24 0.78 0.92
N ASP A 84 14.84 1.43 -0.07
CA ASP A 84 15.07 2.88 -0.02
C ASP A 84 13.72 3.61 -0.17
N TYR A 85 13.59 4.78 0.46
CA TYR A 85 12.39 5.61 0.34
C TYR A 85 11.97 5.82 -1.12
N ASN A 86 12.94 6.13 -1.99
CA ASN A 86 12.67 6.39 -3.40
C ASN A 86 12.18 5.13 -4.12
N ASN A 87 12.72 3.96 -3.76
CA ASN A 87 12.35 2.70 -4.38
C ASN A 87 10.92 2.30 -3.96
N ILE A 88 10.65 2.32 -2.65
CA ILE A 88 9.32 2.00 -2.11
C ILE A 88 8.27 2.99 -2.61
N LYS A 89 8.57 4.29 -2.63
CA LYS A 89 7.70 5.32 -3.20
C LYS A 89 7.40 5.05 -4.67
N ARG A 90 8.40 4.67 -5.46
CA ARG A 90 8.22 4.35 -6.89
C ARG A 90 7.43 3.06 -7.10
N LEU A 91 7.62 2.06 -6.24
CA LEU A 91 6.84 0.82 -6.26
C LEU A 91 5.37 1.07 -5.90
N ILE A 92 5.11 1.91 -4.91
CA ILE A 92 3.76 2.34 -4.50
C ILE A 92 3.11 3.14 -5.63
N ASP A 93 3.82 4.09 -6.24
CA ASP A 93 3.31 4.88 -7.37
C ASP A 93 2.98 3.97 -8.57
N ALA A 94 3.88 3.04 -8.91
CA ALA A 94 3.67 2.06 -9.97
C ALA A 94 2.47 1.14 -9.68
N ARG A 95 2.31 0.67 -8.44
CA ARG A 95 1.14 -0.12 -7.99
C ARG A 95 -0.15 0.67 -8.13
N ASN A 96 -0.22 1.88 -7.57
CA ASN A 96 -1.42 2.72 -7.67
C ASN A 96 -1.76 3.04 -9.14
N ARG A 97 -0.74 3.33 -9.97
CA ARG A 97 -0.93 3.55 -11.41
C ARG A 97 -1.44 2.30 -12.14
N ALA A 98 -0.94 1.12 -11.78
CA ALA A 98 -1.40 -0.15 -12.34
C ALA A 98 -2.85 -0.47 -11.92
N GLU A 99 -3.24 -0.16 -10.68
CA GLU A 99 -4.61 -0.33 -10.18
C GLU A 99 -5.61 0.58 -10.92
N ILE A 100 -5.25 1.84 -11.19
CA ILE A 100 -6.11 2.77 -11.94
C ILE A 100 -6.36 2.25 -13.37
N HIS A 101 -5.32 1.71 -14.01
CA HIS A 101 -5.40 1.23 -15.40
C HIS A 101 -6.15 -0.10 -15.58
N ASN A 102 -6.41 -0.82 -14.48
CA ASN A 102 -7.14 -2.09 -14.48
C ASN A 102 -8.66 -1.92 -14.26
N SER A 103 -9.16 -0.68 -14.27
CA SER A 103 -10.60 -0.43 -14.34
C SER A 103 -11.12 -1.00 -15.67
N PRO A 104 -11.92 -2.08 -15.67
CA PRO A 104 -12.45 -2.59 -16.92
C PRO A 104 -13.32 -1.49 -17.53
N ASN A 105 -13.01 -1.19 -18.78
CA ASN A 105 -13.86 -0.46 -19.70
C ASN A 105 -15.30 -0.98 -19.55
N VAL A 106 -16.17 -0.19 -18.92
CA VAL A 106 -17.61 -0.42 -18.92
C VAL A 106 -18.06 -0.26 -20.36
N LYS A 107 -18.00 -1.37 -21.11
CA LYS A 107 -18.68 -1.53 -22.39
C LYS A 107 -20.17 -1.56 -22.08
N ILE A 108 -20.79 -0.39 -22.03
CA ILE A 108 -22.24 -0.27 -22.13
C ILE A 108 -22.61 -0.60 -23.58
N LYS A 109 -22.61 -1.89 -23.94
CA LYS A 109 -23.39 -2.36 -25.07
C LYS A 109 -24.82 -2.52 -24.56
N THR A 110 -25.59 -1.44 -24.59
CA THR A 110 -27.03 -1.59 -24.77
C THR A 110 -27.27 -1.50 -26.28
N SER A 111 -27.35 -2.66 -26.91
CA SER A 111 -27.89 -2.78 -28.25
C SER A 111 -29.40 -2.66 -28.10
N ASN A 112 -29.95 -1.46 -28.19
CA ASN A 112 -31.40 -1.31 -28.23
C ASN A 112 -31.88 -1.79 -29.60
N SER A 113 -32.45 -2.99 -29.59
CA SER A 113 -33.34 -3.55 -30.59
C SER A 113 -34.43 -2.55 -30.99
N GLY A 114 -34.77 -2.48 -32.27
CA GLY A 114 -36.06 -1.96 -32.75
C GLY A 114 -36.01 -0.75 -33.70
N MET A 115 -35.65 -0.97 -34.96
CA MET A 115 -36.19 -0.19 -36.08
C MET A 115 -36.55 -1.17 -37.21
N ASP A 116 -37.63 -1.91 -36.99
CA ASP A 116 -38.39 -2.54 -38.08
C ASP A 116 -39.41 -1.49 -38.54
N SER A 117 -39.09 -0.79 -39.62
CA SER A 117 -40.02 0.06 -40.35
C SER A 117 -39.48 0.22 -41.77
N GLU A 118 -39.62 -0.86 -42.56
CA GLU A 118 -39.72 -0.72 -44.00
C GLU A 118 -41.02 0.01 -44.33
N VAL A 119 -40.92 1.22 -44.90
CA VAL A 119 -42.02 1.82 -45.64
C VAL A 119 -41.73 1.65 -47.13
N LYS A 120 -42.56 0.86 -47.81
CA LYS A 120 -42.54 0.73 -49.26
C LYS A 120 -43.94 0.95 -49.84
N PHE A 121 -43.99 1.98 -50.68
CA PHE A 121 -45.00 2.40 -51.66
C PHE A 121 -46.27 3.07 -51.15
#